data_AF-A0A841WRC6-F1
#
_entry.id   AF-A0A841WRC6-F1
#
_cell.length_a   1.000
_cell.length_b   1.000
_cell.length_c   1.000
_cell.angle_alpha   90.00
_cell.angle_beta   90.00
_cell.angle_gamma   90.00
#
_symmetry.space_group_name_H-M   'P 1'
#
loop_
_entity.id
_entity.type
_entity.pdbx_description
1 polymer ?
#
loop_
_entity_poly.entity_id
_entity_poly.type
_entity_poly.pdbx_seq_one_letter_code
_entity_poly.pdbx_strand_id
1 'polypeptide(L)'
;MPEPTLTAVFGDNATQDATTITITKADLTGVGLIAASENTAESLFTAIVLKAQTALTEDNRDANIDQSLAITNGFSPSIATRNDIFYLRNTISVEADRELTGADVINPNNY
;
A
#
# COMPACT_ATOMS: atom_id res chain seq x y z
N MET A 1 -4.60 -19.32 5.69
CA MET A 1 -3.12 -19.26 5.54
C MET A 1 -2.69 -18.01 6.27
N PRO A 2 -1.57 -17.95 7.00
CA PRO A 2 -1.30 -16.77 7.82
C PRO A 2 -1.40 -15.45 7.02
N GLU A 3 -1.81 -14.37 7.69
CA GLU A 3 -1.78 -13.02 7.13
C GLU A 3 -0.41 -12.71 6.53
N PRO A 4 -0.33 -11.95 5.42
CA PRO A 4 0.94 -11.58 4.80
C PRO A 4 1.90 -10.93 5.80
N THR A 5 3.15 -11.40 5.83
CA THR A 5 4.17 -10.85 6.74
C THR A 5 4.62 -9.47 6.30
N LEU A 6 5.19 -8.68 7.24
CA LEU A 6 5.80 -7.38 6.93
C LEU A 6 6.80 -7.46 5.78
N THR A 7 7.65 -8.49 5.77
CA THR A 7 8.66 -8.70 4.73
C THR A 7 8.06 -9.13 3.40
N ALA A 8 6.97 -9.90 3.40
CA ALA A 8 6.26 -10.26 2.17
C ALA A 8 5.65 -9.04 1.48
N VAL A 9 5.16 -8.06 2.26
CA VAL A 9 4.53 -6.85 1.73
C VAL A 9 5.56 -5.78 1.36
N PHE A 10 6.51 -5.49 2.26
CA PHE A 10 7.41 -4.34 2.13
C PHE A 10 8.85 -4.68 1.73
N GLY A 11 9.23 -5.97 1.67
CA GLY A 11 10.55 -6.45 1.26
C GLY A 11 11.40 -7.01 2.41
N ASP A 12 12.47 -7.72 2.05
CA ASP A 12 13.26 -8.53 2.99
C ASP A 12 13.91 -7.72 4.12
N ASN A 13 14.21 -6.43 3.88
CA ASN A 13 14.83 -5.57 4.90
C ASN A 13 13.79 -4.84 5.76
N ALA A 14 12.49 -5.11 5.57
CA ALA A 14 11.45 -4.53 6.39
C ALA A 14 11.43 -5.17 7.79
N THR A 15 11.49 -4.35 8.83
CA THR A 15 11.48 -4.79 10.23
C THR A 15 10.52 -3.95 11.06
N GLN A 16 10.05 -4.50 12.17
CA GLN A 16 9.26 -3.76 13.14
C GLN A 16 9.53 -4.23 14.57
N ASP A 17 9.28 -3.33 15.51
CA ASP A 17 9.19 -3.59 16.93
C ASP A 17 7.95 -2.88 17.52
N ALA A 18 7.83 -2.83 18.84
CA ALA A 18 6.70 -2.22 19.52
C ALA A 18 6.54 -0.70 19.28
N THR A 19 7.56 -0.04 18.73
CA THR A 19 7.65 1.42 18.59
C THR A 19 8.07 1.90 17.22
N THR A 20 8.68 1.03 16.41
CA THR A 20 9.22 1.39 15.10
C THR A 20 8.80 0.40 14.02
N ILE A 21 8.57 0.93 12.82
CA ILE A 21 8.50 0.16 11.58
C ILE A 21 9.57 0.76 10.66
N THR A 22 10.44 -0.10 10.15
CA THR A 22 11.48 0.29 9.19
C THR A 22 11.18 -0.36 7.85
N ILE A 23 10.98 0.46 6.82
CA ILE A 23 10.94 0.04 5.42
C ILE A 23 12.11 0.72 4.73
N THR A 24 13.06 -0.06 4.22
CA THR A 24 14.24 0.53 3.62
C THR A 24 13.93 1.08 2.22
N LYS A 25 14.54 2.19 1.84
CA LYS A 25 14.37 2.74 0.48
C LYS A 25 14.88 1.77 -0.60
N ALA A 26 15.80 0.87 -0.25
CA ALA A 26 16.30 -0.17 -1.16
C ALA A 26 15.18 -1.12 -1.59
N ASP A 27 14.28 -1.50 -0.67
CA ASP A 27 13.14 -2.39 -0.97
C ASP A 27 12.07 -1.72 -1.87
N LEU A 28 12.08 -0.39 -1.94
CA LEU A 28 11.17 0.43 -2.74
C LEU A 28 11.71 0.72 -4.16
N THR A 29 12.97 0.38 -4.44
CA THR A 29 13.57 0.62 -5.77
C THR A 29 12.87 -0.18 -6.88
N GLY A 30 12.34 -1.35 -6.54
CA GLY A 30 11.58 -2.20 -7.47
C GLY A 30 10.29 -1.57 -8.00
N VAL A 31 9.76 -0.54 -7.32
CA VAL A 31 8.60 0.24 -7.78
C VAL A 31 8.98 1.62 -8.32
N GLY A 32 10.26 1.84 -8.60
CA GLY A 32 10.77 3.03 -9.28
C GLY A 32 11.23 4.16 -8.36
N LEU A 33 11.26 3.97 -7.03
CA LEU A 33 11.85 4.97 -6.13
C LEU A 33 13.37 5.02 -6.32
N ILE A 34 13.90 6.20 -6.66
CA ILE A 34 15.34 6.48 -6.56
C ILE A 34 15.63 7.00 -5.16
N ALA A 35 16.33 6.21 -4.36
CA ALA A 35 16.65 6.55 -2.97
C ALA A 35 17.55 7.79 -2.91
N ALA A 36 17.07 8.84 -2.23
CA ALA A 36 17.79 10.09 -2.03
C ALA A 36 17.47 10.68 -0.65
N SER A 37 18.33 11.54 -0.11
CA SER A 37 18.08 12.18 1.19
C SER A 37 16.89 13.14 1.18
N GLU A 38 16.60 13.66 0.00
CA GLU A 38 15.62 14.69 -0.32
C GLU A 38 14.30 14.13 -0.86
N ASN A 39 14.10 12.80 -0.82
CA ASN A 39 12.80 12.24 -1.17
C ASN A 39 11.70 12.86 -0.30
N THR A 40 10.66 13.37 -0.95
CA THR A 40 9.53 13.99 -0.27
C THR A 40 8.63 12.94 0.38
N ALA A 41 7.87 13.34 1.39
CA ALA A 41 6.89 12.47 2.03
C ALA A 41 5.89 11.86 1.02
N GLU A 42 5.44 12.64 0.03
CA GLU A 42 4.56 12.15 -1.03
C GLU A 42 5.23 11.06 -1.87
N SER A 43 6.50 11.26 -2.29
CA SER A 43 7.22 10.25 -3.06
C SER A 43 7.43 8.94 -2.28
N LEU A 44 7.70 9.04 -0.97
CA LEU A 44 7.87 7.89 -0.09
C LEU A 44 6.55 7.17 0.12
N PHE A 45 5.48 7.90 0.39
CA PHE A 45 4.15 7.33 0.55
C PHE A 45 3.68 6.62 -0.73
N THR A 46 3.83 7.25 -1.91
CA THR A 46 3.52 6.62 -3.19
C THR A 46 4.31 5.34 -3.41
N ALA A 47 5.62 5.35 -3.12
CA ALA A 47 6.44 4.15 -3.25
C ALA A 47 6.03 3.04 -2.28
N ILE A 48 5.67 3.37 -1.03
CA ILE A 48 5.16 2.38 -0.05
C ILE A 48 3.85 1.76 -0.53
N VAL A 49 2.91 2.57 -1.04
CA VAL A 49 1.63 2.07 -1.58
C VAL A 49 1.85 1.17 -2.78
N LEU A 50 2.69 1.59 -3.74
CA LEU A 50 3.01 0.77 -4.92
C LEU A 50 3.73 -0.52 -4.55
N LYS A 51 4.61 -0.50 -3.54
CA LYS A 51 5.27 -1.70 -3.03
C LYS A 51 4.27 -2.67 -2.42
N ALA A 52 3.40 -2.18 -1.53
CA ALA A 52 2.36 -2.99 -0.92
C ALA A 52 1.41 -3.60 -1.97
N GLN A 53 1.09 -2.84 -3.03
CA GLN A 53 0.25 -3.30 -4.14
C GLN A 53 0.79 -4.56 -4.83
N THR A 54 2.12 -4.80 -4.81
CA THR A 54 2.70 -6.01 -5.42
C THR A 54 2.33 -7.31 -4.68
N ALA A 55 1.98 -7.21 -3.39
CA ALA A 55 1.66 -8.35 -2.55
C ALA A 55 0.18 -8.37 -2.11
N LEU A 56 -0.41 -7.21 -1.84
CA LEU A 56 -1.80 -7.08 -1.40
C LEU A 56 -2.72 -6.94 -2.62
N THR A 57 -2.79 -7.95 -3.47
CA THR A 57 -3.68 -7.97 -4.65
C THR A 57 -5.01 -8.65 -4.34
N GLU A 58 -6.04 -8.44 -5.17
CA GLU A 58 -7.29 -9.19 -5.11
C GLU A 58 -7.04 -10.69 -5.29
N ASP A 59 -6.25 -11.09 -6.28
CA ASP A 59 -5.90 -12.51 -6.52
C ASP A 59 -5.24 -13.15 -5.28
N ASN A 60 -4.35 -12.42 -4.59
CA ASN A 60 -3.71 -12.93 -3.38
C ASN A 60 -4.68 -12.98 -2.21
N ARG A 61 -5.64 -12.05 -2.11
CA ARG A 61 -6.73 -12.09 -1.13
C ARG A 61 -7.66 -13.28 -1.37
N ASP A 62 -8.02 -13.54 -2.62
CA ASP A 62 -8.89 -14.67 -3.01
C ASP A 62 -8.19 -16.02 -2.74
N ALA A 63 -6.87 -16.08 -2.96
CA ALA A 63 -6.07 -17.26 -2.64
C ALA A 63 -5.81 -17.40 -1.12
N ASN A 64 -5.67 -16.28 -0.39
CA ASN A 64 -5.39 -16.23 1.04
C ASN A 64 -6.53 -15.56 1.82
N ILE A 65 -7.48 -16.36 2.28
CA ILE A 65 -8.66 -15.91 3.03
C ILE A 65 -8.36 -15.10 4.31
N ASP A 66 -7.15 -15.17 4.85
CA ASP A 66 -6.79 -14.39 6.03
C ASP A 66 -6.26 -12.99 5.65
N GLN A 67 -5.85 -12.76 4.39
CA GLN A 67 -5.55 -11.42 3.90
C GLN A 67 -6.84 -10.61 3.82
N SER A 68 -6.85 -9.44 4.46
CA SER A 68 -8.05 -8.59 4.55
C SER A 68 -7.95 -7.30 3.74
N LEU A 69 -6.79 -7.04 3.14
CA LEU A 69 -6.53 -5.85 2.34
C LEU A 69 -6.29 -6.23 0.88
N ALA A 70 -6.81 -5.42 -0.04
CA ALA A 70 -6.42 -5.45 -1.45
C ALA A 70 -6.19 -4.03 -1.96
N ILE A 71 -5.14 -3.84 -2.76
CA ILE A 71 -4.77 -2.57 -3.35
C ILE A 71 -4.87 -2.71 -4.86
N THR A 72 -5.71 -1.90 -5.48
CA THR A 72 -5.98 -1.96 -6.92
C THR A 72 -5.80 -0.60 -7.56
N ASN A 73 -5.50 -0.61 -8.86
CA ASN A 73 -5.60 0.62 -9.63
C ASN A 73 -7.08 0.96 -9.77
N GLY A 74 -7.41 2.22 -9.52
CA GLY A 74 -8.74 2.73 -9.81
C GLY A 74 -9.02 2.75 -11.31
N PHE A 75 -10.20 3.26 -11.67
CA PHE A 75 -10.60 3.43 -13.07
C PHE A 75 -9.55 4.21 -13.89
N SER A 76 -9.65 4.08 -15.22
CA SER A 76 -8.76 4.70 -16.19
C SER A 76 -8.36 6.13 -15.82
N PRO A 77 -7.09 6.52 -16.03
CA PRO A 77 -6.60 7.83 -15.62
C PRO A 77 -7.53 8.95 -16.07
N SER A 78 -7.82 9.88 -15.18
CA SER A 78 -8.71 11.01 -15.44
C SER A 78 -7.92 12.31 -15.50
N ILE A 79 -8.51 13.36 -16.08
CA ILE A 79 -7.94 14.70 -16.03
C ILE A 79 -8.53 15.46 -14.84
N ALA A 80 -7.67 16.08 -14.05
CA ALA A 80 -8.04 16.97 -12.96
C ALA A 80 -7.51 18.37 -13.19
N THR A 81 -8.33 19.38 -12.94
CA THR A 81 -7.92 20.80 -13.04
C THR A 81 -7.72 21.38 -11.66
N ARG A 82 -6.56 22.00 -11.40
CA ARG A 82 -6.25 22.71 -10.15
C ARG A 82 -5.48 23.97 -10.48
N ASN A 83 -5.94 25.13 -9.99
CA ASN A 83 -5.35 26.45 -10.30
C ASN A 83 -5.06 26.62 -11.80
N ASP A 84 -6.05 26.30 -12.65
CA ASP A 84 -5.97 26.39 -14.12
C ASP A 84 -4.90 25.52 -14.80
N ILE A 85 -4.29 24.56 -14.07
CA ILE A 85 -3.37 23.56 -14.60
C ILE A 85 -4.07 22.21 -14.70
N PHE A 86 -3.87 21.51 -15.82
CA PHE A 86 -4.35 20.14 -16.03
C PHE A 86 -3.34 19.12 -15.49
N TYR A 87 -3.85 18.15 -14.74
CA TYR A 87 -3.09 17.04 -14.19
C TYR A 87 -3.67 15.72 -14.68
N LEU A 88 -2.80 14.76 -14.96
CA LEU A 88 -3.21 13.36 -14.98
C LEU A 88 -3.46 12.90 -13.55
N ARG A 89 -4.63 12.33 -13.30
CA ARG A 89 -5.01 11.71 -12.04
C ARG A 89 -5.03 10.20 -12.22
N ASN A 90 -4.07 9.55 -11.59
CA ASN A 90 -4.07 8.11 -11.36
C ASN A 90 -4.63 7.85 -9.95
N THR A 91 -5.65 7.00 -9.86
CA THR A 91 -6.25 6.62 -8.58
C THR A 91 -5.72 5.24 -8.19
N ILE A 92 -5.38 5.08 -6.92
CA ILE A 92 -5.10 3.78 -6.31
C ILE A 92 -6.12 3.61 -5.18
N SER A 93 -6.81 2.48 -5.17
CA SER A 93 -7.83 2.12 -4.18
C SER A 93 -7.24 1.13 -3.18
N VAL A 94 -7.61 1.29 -1.91
CA VAL A 94 -7.34 0.30 -0.85
C VAL A 94 -8.67 -0.20 -0.36
N GLU A 95 -8.90 -1.49 -0.52
CA GLU A 95 -10.08 -2.21 -0.03
C GLU A 95 -9.72 -2.93 1.25
N ALA A 96 -10.62 -2.90 2.22
CA ALA A 96 -10.39 -3.45 3.56
C ALA A 96 -11.63 -4.20 4.02
N ASP A 97 -11.55 -5.53 4.03
CA ASP A 97 -12.66 -6.42 4.36
C ASP A 97 -12.49 -6.98 5.77
N ARG A 98 -13.57 -7.00 6.55
CA ARG A 98 -13.67 -7.77 7.79
C ARG A 98 -15.06 -8.33 7.94
N GLU A 99 -15.19 -9.34 8.81
CA GLU A 99 -16.49 -9.91 9.14
C GLU A 99 -17.44 -8.82 9.68
N LEU A 100 -18.69 -8.85 9.22
CA LEU A 100 -19.71 -7.86 9.56
C LEU A 100 -19.97 -7.77 11.07
N THR A 101 -19.78 -8.87 11.80
CA THR A 101 -20.01 -8.94 13.25
C THR A 101 -18.97 -8.10 13.99
N GLY A 102 -19.37 -6.95 14.51
CA GLY A 102 -18.47 -6.03 15.23
C GLY A 102 -17.69 -5.07 14.34
N ALA A 103 -18.04 -4.96 13.05
CA ALA A 103 -17.47 -3.98 12.14
C ALA A 103 -18.25 -2.65 12.19
N ASP A 104 -17.72 -1.65 12.91
CA ASP A 104 -18.27 -0.28 12.92
C ASP A 104 -17.33 0.73 12.23
N VAL A 105 -16.01 0.56 12.33
CA VAL A 105 -14.98 1.45 11.76
C VAL A 105 -13.72 0.65 11.41
N ILE A 106 -12.96 1.06 10.39
CA ILE A 106 -11.62 0.52 10.10
C ILE A 106 -10.73 0.69 11.34
N ASN A 107 -10.31 -0.43 11.94
CA ASN A 107 -9.42 -0.49 13.10
C ASN A 107 -8.10 -1.17 12.71
N PRO A 108 -6.97 -0.46 12.60
CA PRO A 108 -5.69 -1.03 12.19
C PRO A 108 -5.18 -2.22 13.02
N ASN A 109 -5.63 -2.38 14.27
CA ASN A 109 -5.23 -3.53 15.11
C ASN A 109 -5.91 -4.85 14.70
N ASN A 110 -6.87 -4.76 13.78
CA ASN A 110 -7.67 -5.87 13.29
C ASN A 110 -7.56 -5.93 11.76
N TYR A 111 -6.38 -5.74 11.15
CA TYR A 111 -6.09 -5.85 9.70
C TYR A 111 -4.70 -6.43 9.47
#